data_AF-A0AAE0V1I3-F1
#
_entry.id   AF-A0AAE0V1I3-F1
#
_cell.length_a   1.000
_cell.length_b   1.000
_cell.length_c   1.000
_cell.angle_alpha   90.00
_cell.angle_beta   90.00
_cell.angle_gamma   90.00
#
_symmetry.space_group_name_H-M   'P 1'
#
loop_
_entity.id
_entity.type
_entity.pdbx_description
1 polymer ?
#
loop_
_entity_poly.entity_id
_entity_poly.type
_entity_poly.pdbx_seq_one_letter_code
_entity_poly.pdbx_strand_id
1 'polypeptide(L)'
;SKEERRKEDKETWWWNEEVQDSIQRKRLAKKKWDMDRTEENRQEYKELQRRVKREVSKAKQKAYDELYTRLDTREGEKDLYRLARMVRSNRRATVAQIAEEVNAGSDKKVSEYTVHDGSGLFWQQKGDQHNIR
;
A
#
# COMPACT_ATOMS: atom_id res chain seq x y z
N SER A 1 -5.29 -14.00 -29.75
CA SER A 1 -5.86 -12.82 -29.09
C SER A 1 -5.43 -12.85 -27.63
N LYS A 2 -4.37 -12.12 -27.27
CA LYS A 2 -3.74 -12.16 -25.94
C LYS A 2 -4.14 -10.90 -25.18
N GLU A 3 -5.07 -11.08 -24.25
CA GLU A 3 -5.16 -10.43 -22.93
C GLU A 3 -4.49 -9.04 -22.81
N GLU A 4 -5.16 -8.01 -23.33
CA GLU A 4 -4.93 -6.59 -22.98
C GLU A 4 -5.55 -6.26 -21.61
N ARG A 5 -5.36 -7.13 -20.61
CA ARG A 5 -5.91 -6.90 -19.26
C ARG A 5 -4.88 -6.31 -18.30
N ARG A 6 -5.23 -5.09 -17.83
CA ARG A 6 -4.77 -4.41 -16.61
C ARG A 6 -3.41 -3.70 -16.69
N LYS A 7 -3.35 -2.62 -17.46
CA LYS A 7 -2.51 -1.47 -17.07
C LYS A 7 -3.29 -0.19 -16.79
N GLU A 8 -4.60 -0.15 -17.05
CA GLU A 8 -5.39 1.08 -16.89
C GLU A 8 -5.73 1.42 -15.43
N ASP A 9 -5.82 0.44 -14.52
CA ASP A 9 -6.23 0.69 -13.13
C ASP A 9 -5.14 1.30 -12.22
N LYS A 10 -3.93 1.52 -12.74
CA LYS A 10 -2.77 1.95 -11.92
C LYS A 10 -2.41 3.42 -12.05
N GLU A 11 -2.87 4.12 -13.07
CA GLU A 11 -2.80 5.58 -13.10
C GLU A 11 -3.97 6.13 -12.31
N THR A 12 -3.82 6.09 -10.98
CA THR A 12 -4.68 6.70 -9.97
C THR A 12 -6.16 6.72 -10.33
N TRP A 13 -6.98 5.80 -9.82
CA TRP A 13 -8.44 5.64 -10.04
C TRP A 13 -9.38 6.88 -10.17
N TRP A 14 -8.91 8.12 -9.96
CA TRP A 14 -9.59 9.38 -10.25
C TRP A 14 -8.91 10.25 -11.34
N TRP A 15 -7.82 9.79 -11.94
CA TRP A 15 -7.06 10.49 -12.99
C TRP A 15 -7.79 10.37 -14.32
N ASN A 16 -7.97 11.49 -14.99
CA ASN A 16 -8.65 11.54 -16.28
C ASN A 16 -8.07 12.66 -17.16
N GLU A 17 -8.50 12.69 -18.42
CA GLU A 17 -8.03 13.65 -19.43
C GLU A 17 -8.25 15.11 -19.00
N GLU A 18 -9.35 15.44 -18.34
CA GLU A 18 -9.66 16.80 -17.85
C GLU A 18 -8.66 17.26 -16.77
N VAL A 19 -8.30 16.37 -15.84
CA VAL A 19 -7.27 16.62 -14.82
C VAL A 19 -5.91 16.81 -15.50
N GLN A 20 -5.57 15.95 -16.47
CA GLN A 20 -4.31 16.05 -17.19
C GLN A 20 -4.22 17.36 -17.99
N ASP A 21 -5.22 17.67 -18.79
CA ASP A 21 -5.28 18.88 -19.62
C ASP A 21 -5.22 20.15 -18.76
N SER A 22 -6.00 20.22 -17.67
CA SER A 22 -5.96 21.37 -16.78
C SER A 22 -4.57 21.59 -16.13
N ILE A 23 -3.86 20.51 -15.79
CA ILE A 23 -2.48 20.58 -15.27
C ILE A 23 -1.52 21.07 -16.35
N GLN A 24 -1.63 20.59 -17.60
CA GLN A 24 -0.78 21.05 -18.71
C GLN A 24 -1.02 22.54 -19.00
N ARG A 25 -2.28 22.98 -19.08
CA ARG A 25 -2.62 24.40 -19.27
C ARG A 25 -2.04 25.28 -18.16
N LYS A 26 -2.16 24.86 -16.90
CA LYS A 26 -1.55 25.56 -15.76
C LYS A 26 -0.02 25.67 -15.91
N ARG A 27 0.66 24.61 -16.37
CA ARG A 27 2.11 24.63 -16.61
C ARG A 27 2.50 25.63 -17.70
N LEU A 28 1.76 25.67 -18.80
CA LEU A 28 1.98 26.64 -19.88
C LEU A 28 1.77 28.08 -19.39
N ALA A 29 0.71 28.35 -18.64
CA ALA A 29 0.48 29.68 -18.06
C ALA A 29 1.57 30.08 -17.06
N LYS A 30 2.09 29.13 -16.28
CA LYS A 30 3.24 29.41 -15.40
C LYS A 30 4.47 29.82 -16.19
N LYS A 31 4.77 29.11 -17.28
CA LYS A 31 5.89 29.44 -18.18
C LYS A 31 5.72 30.83 -18.79
N LYS A 32 4.50 31.16 -19.25
CA LYS A 32 4.15 32.48 -19.79
C LYS A 32 4.33 33.60 -18.76
N TRP A 33 3.85 33.39 -17.52
CA TRP A 33 4.05 34.34 -16.42
C TRP A 33 5.53 34.51 -16.04
N ASP A 34 6.32 33.43 -16.09
CA ASP A 34 7.76 33.51 -15.80
C ASP A 34 8.52 34.38 -16.80
N MET A 35 8.08 34.42 -18.06
CA MET A 35 8.66 35.23 -19.12
C MET A 35 8.26 36.70 -19.03
N ASP A 36 6.95 36.99 -19.06
CA ASP A 36 6.50 38.37 -19.26
C ASP A 36 6.27 39.12 -17.93
N ARG A 37 6.13 38.39 -16.81
CA ARG A 37 5.88 38.92 -15.45
C ARG A 37 4.71 39.92 -15.33
N THR A 38 3.78 39.92 -16.29
CA THR A 38 2.58 40.77 -16.27
C THR A 38 1.56 40.29 -15.25
N GLU A 39 0.71 41.21 -14.77
CA GLU A 39 -0.35 40.86 -13.81
C GLU A 39 -1.46 40.04 -14.48
N GLU A 40 -1.71 40.26 -15.77
CA GLU A 40 -2.65 39.45 -16.56
C GLU A 40 -2.22 37.98 -16.59
N ASN A 41 -0.95 37.70 -16.87
CA ASN A 41 -0.43 36.33 -16.88
C ASN A 41 -0.43 35.70 -15.49
N ARG A 42 -0.19 36.50 -14.45
CA ARG A 42 -0.28 36.04 -13.05
C ARG A 42 -1.71 35.65 -12.70
N GLN A 43 -2.69 36.45 -13.13
CA GLN A 43 -4.10 36.20 -12.89
C GLN A 43 -4.57 34.96 -13.66
N GLU A 44 -4.19 34.82 -14.93
CA GLU A 44 -4.45 33.62 -15.75
C GLU A 44 -3.90 32.35 -15.08
N TYR A 45 -2.65 32.39 -14.57
CA TYR A 45 -2.07 31.28 -13.82
C TYR A 45 -2.87 30.92 -12.55
N LYS A 46 -3.30 31.92 -11.76
CA LYS A 46 -4.12 31.69 -10.55
C LYS A 46 -5.47 31.08 -10.89
N GLU A 47 -6.10 31.50 -11.97
CA GLU A 47 -7.38 30.96 -12.43
C GLU A 47 -7.24 29.50 -12.87
N LEU A 48 -6.18 29.18 -13.62
CA LEU A 48 -5.88 27.80 -14.01
C LEU A 48 -5.51 26.94 -12.79
N GLN A 49 -4.84 27.50 -11.78
CA GLN A 49 -4.61 26.79 -10.52
C GLN A 49 -5.91 26.45 -9.79
N ARG A 50 -6.89 27.38 -9.76
CA ARG A 50 -8.23 27.11 -9.22
C ARG A 50 -8.96 26.06 -10.05
N ARG A 51 -8.84 26.11 -11.38
CA ARG A 51 -9.44 25.13 -12.28
C ARG A 51 -8.89 23.72 -12.04
N VAL A 52 -7.57 23.55 -11.93
CA VAL A 52 -6.96 22.27 -11.57
C VAL A 52 -7.54 21.71 -10.27
N LYS A 53 -7.67 22.56 -9.23
CA LYS A 53 -8.27 22.12 -7.96
C LYS A 53 -9.71 21.63 -8.14
N ARG A 54 -10.51 22.34 -8.96
CA ARG A 54 -11.89 21.94 -9.27
C ARG A 54 -11.94 20.64 -10.05
N GLU A 55 -11.14 20.47 -11.11
CA GLU A 55 -11.15 19.24 -11.90
C GLU A 55 -10.72 18.03 -11.09
N VAL A 56 -9.69 18.17 -10.25
CA VAL A 56 -9.27 17.09 -9.33
C VAL A 56 -10.40 16.75 -8.35
N SER A 57 -11.09 17.74 -7.79
CA SER A 57 -12.23 17.50 -6.89
C SER A 57 -13.37 16.79 -7.61
N LYS A 58 -13.71 17.24 -8.81
CA LYS A 58 -14.78 16.67 -9.65
C LYS A 58 -14.45 15.23 -10.03
N ALA A 59 -13.21 14.95 -10.42
CA ALA A 59 -12.77 13.62 -10.80
C ALA A 59 -12.80 12.65 -9.63
N LYS A 60 -12.36 13.08 -8.44
CA LYS A 60 -12.48 12.30 -7.20
C LYS A 60 -13.93 12.03 -6.84
N GLN A 61 -14.78 13.06 -6.90
CA GLN A 61 -16.20 12.91 -6.60
C GLN A 61 -16.84 11.88 -7.53
N LYS A 62 -16.62 12.01 -8.85
CA LYS A 62 -17.12 11.06 -9.84
C LYS A 62 -16.67 9.63 -9.56
N ALA A 63 -15.40 9.44 -9.23
CA ALA A 63 -14.87 8.11 -8.90
C ALA A 63 -15.51 7.53 -7.62
N TYR A 64 -15.78 8.36 -6.61
CA TYR A 64 -16.54 7.93 -5.42
C TYR A 64 -18.01 7.62 -5.75
N ASP A 65 -18.66 8.47 -6.54
CA ASP A 65 -20.06 8.29 -6.93
C ASP A 65 -20.26 6.98 -7.71
N GLU A 66 -19.36 6.67 -8.65
CA GLU A 66 -19.36 5.41 -9.39
C GLU A 66 -19.14 4.20 -8.47
N LEU A 67 -18.23 4.31 -7.51
CA LEU A 67 -17.99 3.25 -6.52
C LEU A 67 -19.24 2.99 -5.67
N TYR A 68 -19.87 4.05 -5.13
CA TYR A 68 -21.06 3.91 -4.29
C TYR A 68 -22.28 3.44 -5.10
N THR A 69 -22.47 3.95 -6.31
CA THR A 69 -23.53 3.48 -7.21
C THR A 69 -23.40 1.98 -7.47
N ARG A 70 -22.18 1.49 -7.69
CA ARG A 70 -21.96 0.05 -7.86
C ARG A 70 -22.28 -0.72 -6.58
N LEU A 71 -21.86 -0.23 -5.41
CA LEU A 71 -22.16 -0.88 -4.12
C LEU A 71 -23.65 -0.92 -3.78
N ASP A 72 -24.43 0.05 -4.27
CA ASP A 72 -25.89 0.08 -4.11
C ASP A 72 -26.60 -1.01 -4.93
N THR A 73 -25.88 -1.66 -5.85
CA THR A 73 -26.39 -2.83 -6.58
C THR A 73 -26.12 -4.13 -5.83
N ARG A 74 -27.04 -5.10 -5.98
CA ARG A 74 -26.91 -6.45 -5.41
C ARG A 74 -25.64 -7.18 -5.90
N GLU A 75 -25.18 -6.85 -7.10
CA GLU A 75 -23.95 -7.35 -7.70
C GLU A 75 -22.70 -6.75 -7.00
N GLY A 76 -22.68 -5.44 -6.76
CA GLY A 76 -21.58 -4.78 -6.05
C GLY A 76 -21.46 -5.23 -4.59
N GLU A 77 -22.58 -5.46 -3.91
CA GLU A 77 -22.59 -6.05 -2.57
C GLU A 77 -21.96 -7.45 -2.57
N LYS A 78 -22.34 -8.32 -3.52
CA LYS A 78 -21.74 -9.67 -3.69
C LYS A 78 -20.24 -9.61 -3.97
N ASP A 79 -19.79 -8.65 -4.78
CA ASP A 79 -18.37 -8.46 -5.07
C ASP A 79 -17.59 -8.03 -3.83
N LEU A 80 -18.16 -7.17 -2.97
CA LEU A 80 -17.57 -6.81 -1.69
C LEU A 80 -17.44 -8.05 -0.77
N TYR A 81 -18.49 -8.87 -0.67
CA TYR A 81 -18.43 -10.13 0.09
C TYR A 81 -17.38 -11.10 -0.46
N ARG A 82 -17.24 -11.21 -1.79
CA ARG A 82 -16.22 -12.03 -2.44
C ARG A 82 -14.80 -11.52 -2.13
N LEU A 83 -14.57 -10.22 -2.21
CA LEU A 83 -13.30 -9.59 -1.84
C LEU A 83 -12.98 -9.81 -0.36
N ALA A 84 -13.94 -9.62 0.53
CA ALA A 84 -13.76 -9.87 1.96
C ALA A 84 -13.43 -11.34 2.25
N ARG A 85 -14.04 -12.29 1.53
CA ARG A 85 -13.69 -13.73 1.61
C ARG A 85 -12.26 -13.97 1.13
N MET A 86 -11.86 -13.39 0.01
CA MET A 86 -10.52 -13.56 -0.56
C MET A 86 -9.43 -13.00 0.38
N VAL A 87 -9.63 -11.80 0.94
CA VAL A 87 -8.71 -11.19 1.91
C VAL A 87 -8.59 -12.05 3.16
N ARG A 88 -9.71 -12.57 3.69
CA ARG A 88 -9.67 -13.48 4.86
C ARG A 88 -8.94 -14.78 4.56
N SER A 89 -9.14 -15.40 3.40
CA SER A 89 -8.44 -16.62 3.01
C SER A 89 -6.96 -16.40 2.77
N ASN A 90 -6.56 -15.31 2.10
CA ASN A 90 -5.14 -14.98 1.89
C ASN A 90 -4.41 -14.58 3.20
N ARG A 91 -5.12 -13.98 4.16
CA ARG A 91 -4.58 -13.73 5.50
C ARG A 91 -4.34 -15.02 6.29
N ARG A 92 -5.15 -16.06 6.08
CA ARG A 92 -4.90 -17.40 6.65
C ARG A 92 -3.70 -18.08 6.01
N ALA A 93 -3.51 -17.95 4.69
CA ALA A 93 -2.38 -18.55 3.99
C ALA A 93 -1.03 -17.97 4.45
N THR A 94 -0.95 -16.66 4.65
CA THR A 94 0.26 -15.97 5.15
C THR A 94 0.55 -16.29 6.62
N VAL A 95 -0.47 -16.33 7.48
CA VAL A 95 -0.28 -16.71 8.90
C VAL A 95 0.11 -18.19 9.05
N ALA A 96 -0.42 -19.09 8.21
CA ALA A 96 -0.04 -20.50 8.21
C ALA A 96 1.42 -20.73 7.79
N GLN A 97 1.89 -20.03 6.75
CA GLN A 97 3.29 -20.07 6.31
C GLN A 97 4.25 -19.53 7.39
N ILE A 98 3.91 -18.41 8.04
CA ILE A 98 4.71 -17.85 9.14
C ILE A 98 4.73 -18.79 10.35
N ALA A 99 3.62 -19.45 10.65
CA ALA A 99 3.53 -20.39 11.76
C ALA A 99 4.36 -21.67 11.51
N GLU A 100 4.43 -22.18 10.28
CA GLU A 100 5.34 -23.30 9.94
C GLU A 100 6.82 -22.90 10.09
N GLU A 101 7.21 -21.72 9.62
CA GLU A 101 8.59 -21.23 9.71
C GLU A 101 9.04 -21.04 11.18
N VAL A 102 8.14 -20.55 12.05
CA VAL A 102 8.43 -20.42 13.49
C VAL A 102 8.54 -21.79 14.17
N ASN A 103 7.70 -22.77 13.80
CA ASN A 103 7.73 -24.11 14.39
C ASN A 103 8.96 -24.93 13.93
N ALA A 104 9.35 -24.80 12.66
CA ALA A 104 10.52 -25.48 12.08
C ALA A 104 11.88 -24.93 12.57
N GLY A 105 11.90 -23.74 13.17
CA GLY A 105 13.07 -23.13 13.80
C GLY A 105 13.42 -23.69 15.19
N SER A 106 12.51 -24.45 15.80
CA SER A 106 12.61 -24.88 17.21
C SER A 106 13.48 -26.13 17.43
N ASP A 107 13.83 -26.86 16.37
CA ASP A 107 14.33 -28.25 16.47
C ASP A 107 15.84 -28.42 16.22
N LYS A 108 16.64 -27.36 16.42
CA LYS A 108 18.10 -27.40 16.28
C LYS A 108 18.77 -27.22 17.64
N LYS A 109 19.16 -28.36 18.24
CA LYS A 109 19.91 -28.48 19.49
C LYS A 109 21.15 -27.57 19.52
N VAL A 110 21.31 -26.87 20.64
CA VAL A 110 22.48 -26.07 21.02
C VAL A 110 23.57 -27.00 21.58
N SER A 111 24.81 -26.94 21.07
CA SER A 111 25.98 -27.50 21.76
C SER A 111 27.27 -26.70 21.49
N GLU A 112 28.06 -26.54 22.57
CA GLU A 112 29.48 -26.14 22.64
C GLU A 112 29.73 -24.61 22.51
N TYR A 113 30.52 -23.94 23.36
CA TYR A 113 31.93 -24.15 23.68
C TYR A 113 32.34 -23.76 25.12
N THR A 114 33.39 -24.43 25.61
CA THR A 114 34.20 -24.12 26.80
C THR A 114 34.98 -22.82 26.67
N VAL A 115 35.10 -22.06 27.76
CA VAL A 115 35.98 -20.89 27.88
C VAL A 115 37.08 -21.20 28.91
N HIS A 116 38.33 -21.03 28.52
CA HIS A 116 39.48 -21.13 29.42
C HIS A 116 39.85 -19.74 29.92
N ASP A 117 39.73 -19.49 31.22
CA ASP A 117 40.65 -18.60 31.91
C ASP A 117 41.45 -19.39 32.95
N GLY A 118 42.73 -19.05 33.08
CA GLY A 118 43.56 -19.55 34.16
C GLY A 118 43.03 -18.98 35.46
N SER A 119 42.64 -19.89 36.37
CA SER A 119 42.04 -19.69 37.70
C SER A 119 40.51 -19.86 37.81
N GLY A 120 40.03 -21.06 37.44
CA GLY A 120 38.83 -21.65 38.05
C GLY A 120 37.97 -22.45 37.08
N LEU A 121 38.20 -23.75 36.96
CA LEU A 121 37.32 -24.66 36.20
C LEU A 121 36.46 -25.48 37.17
N PHE A 122 35.27 -24.96 37.45
CA PHE A 122 34.24 -25.61 38.24
C PHE A 122 33.26 -26.34 37.30
N TRP A 123 33.19 -27.67 37.40
CA TRP A 123 32.20 -28.48 36.70
C TRP A 123 30.89 -28.45 37.47
N GLN A 124 29.96 -27.54 37.13
CA GLN A 124 28.59 -27.63 37.65
C GLN A 124 27.73 -28.47 36.70
N GLN A 125 27.66 -29.77 36.97
CA GLN A 125 26.58 -30.62 36.47
C GLN A 125 25.31 -30.28 37.26
N LYS A 126 24.31 -29.70 36.61
CA LYS A 126 22.90 -29.92 36.99
C LYS A 126 22.36 -30.86 35.91
N GLY A 127 22.18 -32.16 36.14
CA GLY A 127 21.60 -32.77 37.32
C GLY A 127 20.08 -32.78 37.12
N ASP A 128 19.61 -33.77 36.36
CA ASP A 128 18.20 -34.17 36.34
C ASP A 128 17.75 -34.40 37.80
N GLN A 129 16.78 -33.62 38.27
CA GLN A 129 15.98 -33.97 39.44
C GLN A 129 14.50 -33.70 39.15
N HIS A 130 13.81 -34.82 38.93
CA HIS A 130 12.42 -35.16 39.22
C HIS A 130 11.50 -34.08 39.82
N ASN A 131 10.31 -34.01 39.21
CA ASN A 131 8.97 -34.02 39.82
C ASN A 131 8.64 -32.77 40.68
N ILE A 132 7.48 -32.13 40.56
CA ILE A 132 6.22 -32.59 41.17
C ILE A 132 5.08 -31.65 40.73
N ARG A 133 3.97 -32.28 40.32
CA ARG A 133 2.58 -31.79 40.16
C ARG A 133 2.19 -31.01 38.92
#